data_AF-A0A925RXF6-F1
#
_entry.id   AF-A0A925RXF6-F1
#
_cell.length_a   1.000
_cell.length_b   1.000
_cell.length_c   1.000
_cell.angle_alpha   90.00
_cell.angle_beta   90.00
_cell.angle_gamma   90.00
#
_symmetry.space_group_name_H-M   'P 1'
#
loop_
_entity.id
_entity.type
_entity.pdbx_description
1 polymer ?
#
loop_
_entity_poly.entity_id
_entity_poly.type
_entity_poly.pdbx_seq_one_letter_code
_entity_poly.pdbx_strand_id
1 'polypeptide(L)'
;AAWRGEARVVVGTRSAVFTPLPQAGLIVVDEEHDASYKQQDGIRYHARDFALVRGKALAVPVLLGSATPSLESLHNAQAGRYAHLRLRHRAGEAKPPRVRVLDVRKRPLEAGLSPEMLEAITRALSAGGQVLVFKNRRGYAPVLLCHDCGWSAQCRRCSTLSRGVPMTVHGGGRRLQCHHCGARQSVPSACPDCASLALQPQGAGTERIEDLLAARFADVPVLRIDRGSTRRKDALERLFESLGTRPGILVGTQMLAKGHDLPNLTLVAVVGIDEGLFSTDFRAGEKIAQLLIQVAGRAGRADKAGEVLLQTHHPGHPLLQLLLDGGYAAFAEAELAQREAAGFPPFAHLALLRAEAKHADAPMAFLHAAKKAFAPFEKGGHGGFAFAVSKDRKQIPLDPPFSKGEASSIEISGPFPAPMPRRAGMHRAQLLLSSRERRQLHAALDSAMPAIHELPEARKVRWSLDVDPMDLY
;
A
#
# COMPACT_ATOMS: atom_id res chain seq x y z
N ALA A 1 24.92 -15.61 -22.39
CA ALA A 1 25.41 -15.67 -21.01
C ALA A 1 24.50 -16.51 -20.11
N ALA A 2 23.39 -15.98 -19.57
CA ALA A 2 22.54 -16.71 -18.60
C ALA A 2 22.00 -18.06 -19.10
N TRP A 3 21.34 -18.08 -20.28
CA TRP A 3 20.82 -19.32 -20.89
C TRP A 3 21.90 -20.39 -21.09
N ARG A 4 23.11 -19.98 -21.49
CA ARG A 4 24.25 -20.88 -21.75
C ARG A 4 24.99 -21.29 -20.47
N GLY A 5 24.57 -20.83 -19.28
CA GLY A 5 25.25 -21.12 -18.01
C GLY A 5 26.56 -20.36 -17.78
N GLU A 6 26.92 -19.41 -18.65
CA GLU A 6 28.16 -18.63 -18.54
C GLU A 6 28.07 -17.54 -17.47
N ALA A 7 26.87 -17.02 -17.21
CA ALA A 7 26.68 -15.97 -16.20
C ALA A 7 26.64 -16.58 -14.79
N ARG A 8 27.58 -16.18 -13.94
CA ARG A 8 27.65 -16.62 -12.53
C ARG A 8 26.67 -15.89 -11.62
N VAL A 9 26.34 -14.64 -11.96
CA VAL A 9 25.37 -13.81 -11.23
C VAL A 9 24.47 -13.13 -12.26
N VAL A 10 23.16 -13.16 -12.01
CA VAL A 10 22.16 -12.44 -12.80
C VAL A 10 21.43 -11.48 -11.86
N VAL A 11 21.55 -10.18 -12.14
CA VAL A 11 20.82 -9.14 -11.42
C VAL A 11 19.78 -8.56 -12.35
N GLY A 12 18.55 -8.42 -11.86
CA GLY A 12 17.49 -7.78 -12.62
C GLY A 12 16.29 -7.45 -11.75
N THR A 13 15.32 -6.79 -12.36
CA THR A 13 14.07 -6.43 -11.70
C THR A 13 13.06 -7.58 -11.82
N ARG A 14 11.77 -7.30 -11.63
CA ARG A 14 10.66 -8.26 -11.62
C ARG A 14 10.71 -9.33 -12.74
N SER A 15 11.03 -8.97 -13.98
CA SER A 15 11.03 -9.93 -15.11
C SER A 15 12.20 -10.92 -15.11
N ALA A 16 13.26 -10.64 -14.36
CA ALA A 16 14.43 -11.54 -14.26
C ALA A 16 14.07 -12.88 -13.61
N VAL A 17 12.94 -12.96 -12.91
CA VAL A 17 12.41 -14.21 -12.36
C VAL A 17 12.09 -15.26 -13.44
N PHE A 18 12.02 -14.88 -14.72
CA PHE A 18 11.88 -15.81 -15.85
C PHE A 18 13.19 -16.15 -16.55
N THR A 19 14.30 -15.46 -16.22
CA THR A 19 15.59 -15.69 -16.87
C THR A 19 16.02 -17.13 -16.66
N PRO A 20 16.37 -17.89 -17.70
CA PRO A 20 16.77 -19.29 -17.55
C PRO A 20 18.06 -19.42 -16.73
N LEU A 21 18.03 -20.32 -15.75
CA LEU A 21 19.11 -20.53 -14.77
C LEU A 21 19.42 -22.04 -14.68
N PRO A 22 20.13 -22.62 -15.67
CA PRO A 22 20.41 -24.05 -15.69
C PRO A 22 21.32 -24.52 -14.54
N GLN A 23 22.07 -23.60 -13.93
CA GLN A 23 22.97 -23.84 -12.79
C GLN A 23 22.59 -22.96 -11.59
N ALA A 24 21.30 -22.74 -11.35
CA ALA A 24 20.86 -21.97 -10.18
C ALA A 24 21.36 -22.62 -8.88
N GLY A 25 21.97 -21.83 -7.99
CA GLY A 25 22.35 -22.28 -6.64
C GLY A 25 21.62 -21.53 -5.52
N LEU A 26 21.16 -20.31 -5.79
CA LEU A 26 20.46 -19.44 -4.84
C LEU A 26 19.63 -18.42 -5.63
N ILE A 27 18.43 -18.13 -5.14
CA ILE A 27 17.62 -17.00 -5.63
C ILE A 27 17.46 -16.01 -4.47
N VAL A 28 17.79 -14.74 -4.71
CA VAL A 28 17.64 -13.67 -3.72
C VAL A 28 16.60 -12.67 -4.22
N VAL A 29 15.63 -12.36 -3.38
CA VAL A 29 14.66 -11.28 -3.60
C VAL A 29 14.89 -10.23 -2.52
N ASP A 30 15.54 -9.14 -2.90
CA ASP A 30 15.79 -8.00 -2.01
C ASP A 30 14.58 -7.07 -1.95
N GLU A 31 14.38 -6.39 -0.81
CA GLU A 31 13.19 -5.58 -0.51
C GLU A 31 11.87 -6.31 -0.86
N GLU A 32 11.72 -7.56 -0.41
CA GLU A 32 10.64 -8.47 -0.85
C GLU A 32 9.21 -7.91 -0.72
N HIS A 33 9.00 -6.97 0.22
CA HIS A 33 7.73 -6.28 0.46
C HIS A 33 7.38 -5.25 -0.62
N ASP A 34 8.28 -4.96 -1.55
CA ASP A 34 8.07 -3.96 -2.59
C ASP A 34 6.94 -4.35 -3.56
N ALA A 35 5.88 -3.55 -3.59
CA ALA A 35 4.76 -3.69 -4.51
C ALA A 35 5.18 -3.67 -6.00
N SER A 36 6.38 -3.18 -6.35
CA SER A 36 6.91 -3.23 -7.72
C SER A 36 7.06 -4.67 -8.25
N TYR A 37 7.15 -5.67 -7.37
CA TYR A 37 7.18 -7.09 -7.73
C TYR A 37 5.85 -7.64 -8.25
N LYS A 38 4.71 -6.97 -8.02
CA LYS A 38 3.42 -7.35 -8.63
C LYS A 38 3.28 -6.68 -10.00
N GLN A 39 3.06 -7.47 -11.04
CA GLN A 39 2.70 -6.97 -12.36
C GLN A 39 1.24 -6.55 -12.40
N GLN A 40 0.98 -5.35 -12.93
CA GLN A 40 -0.37 -4.75 -13.00
C GLN A 40 -0.97 -4.91 -14.40
N ASP A 41 -0.14 -4.90 -15.43
CA ASP A 41 -0.55 -4.96 -16.84
C ASP A 41 -0.29 -6.34 -17.46
N GLY A 42 -1.22 -6.80 -18.29
CA GLY A 42 -1.15 -8.12 -18.92
C GLY A 42 -1.28 -9.24 -17.89
N ILE A 43 -0.31 -10.17 -17.88
CA ILE A 43 -0.29 -11.30 -16.94
C ILE A 43 0.11 -10.81 -15.55
N ARG A 44 -0.83 -10.83 -14.60
CA ARG A 44 -0.64 -10.29 -13.24
C ARG A 44 0.01 -11.27 -12.27
N TYR A 45 1.30 -11.55 -12.48
CA TYR A 45 2.10 -12.37 -11.55
C TYR A 45 2.76 -11.52 -10.45
N HIS A 46 3.10 -12.17 -9.32
CA HIS A 46 3.94 -11.59 -8.28
C HIS A 46 5.32 -12.25 -8.32
N ALA A 47 6.39 -11.50 -8.59
CA ALA A 47 7.72 -12.08 -8.77
C ALA A 47 8.28 -12.76 -7.52
N ARG A 48 8.01 -12.24 -6.31
CA ARG A 48 8.37 -12.93 -5.05
C ARG A 48 7.77 -14.33 -4.99
N ASP A 49 6.47 -14.45 -5.18
CA ASP A 49 5.79 -15.75 -5.09
C ASP A 49 6.25 -16.69 -6.21
N PHE A 50 6.47 -16.14 -7.41
CA PHE A 50 7.04 -16.90 -8.52
C PHE A 50 8.47 -17.37 -8.22
N ALA A 51 9.29 -16.56 -7.54
CA ALA A 51 10.64 -16.94 -7.12
C ALA A 51 10.61 -18.11 -6.14
N LEU A 52 9.64 -18.16 -5.23
CA LEU A 52 9.44 -19.28 -4.30
C LEU A 52 9.04 -20.57 -5.03
N VAL A 53 8.06 -20.49 -5.96
CA VAL A 53 7.66 -21.64 -6.80
C VAL A 53 8.84 -22.13 -7.63
N ARG A 54 9.60 -21.21 -8.20
CA ARG A 54 10.79 -21.51 -9.00
C ARG A 54 11.90 -22.13 -8.17
N GLY A 55 12.14 -21.63 -6.96
CA GLY A 55 13.10 -22.19 -6.02
C GLY A 55 12.77 -23.65 -5.69
N LYS A 56 11.48 -23.93 -5.42
CA LYS A 56 10.99 -25.30 -5.24
C LYS A 56 11.20 -26.18 -6.46
N ALA A 57 10.86 -25.69 -7.67
CA ALA A 57 10.99 -26.46 -8.91
C ALA A 57 12.46 -26.76 -9.28
N LEU A 58 13.37 -25.85 -8.95
CA LEU A 58 14.82 -26.01 -9.18
C LEU A 58 15.54 -26.69 -7.99
N ALA A 59 14.85 -26.97 -6.89
CA ALA A 59 15.43 -27.43 -5.64
C ALA A 59 16.56 -26.52 -5.11
N VAL A 60 16.37 -25.20 -5.18
CA VAL A 60 17.33 -24.19 -4.69
C VAL A 60 16.75 -23.35 -3.56
N PRO A 61 17.58 -22.91 -2.59
CA PRO A 61 17.15 -21.99 -1.56
C PRO A 61 16.72 -20.64 -2.17
N VAL A 62 15.72 -20.03 -1.52
CA VAL A 62 15.26 -18.67 -1.84
C VAL A 62 15.40 -17.82 -0.60
N LEU A 63 16.13 -16.71 -0.71
CA LEU A 63 16.30 -15.73 0.35
C LEU A 63 15.42 -14.50 0.07
N LEU A 64 14.48 -14.23 0.97
CA LEU A 64 13.66 -13.03 0.94
C LEU A 64 14.24 -12.02 1.94
N GLY A 65 14.87 -10.96 1.42
CA GLY A 65 15.49 -9.90 2.22
C GLY A 65 14.54 -8.74 2.42
N SER A 66 14.39 -8.26 3.65
CA SER A 66 13.70 -6.99 3.95
C SER A 66 13.98 -6.50 5.37
N ALA A 67 14.07 -5.18 5.53
CA ALA A 67 14.02 -4.51 6.84
C ALA A 67 12.58 -4.40 7.39
N THR A 68 11.58 -4.43 6.51
CA THR A 68 10.15 -4.29 6.82
C THR A 68 9.36 -5.34 6.04
N PRO A 69 9.53 -6.63 6.37
CA PRO A 69 8.98 -7.75 5.59
C PRO A 69 7.46 -7.65 5.48
N SER A 70 6.92 -8.04 4.33
CA SER A 70 5.48 -8.11 4.10
C SER A 70 4.80 -8.98 5.16
N LEU A 71 3.54 -8.67 5.47
CA LEU A 71 2.80 -9.46 6.44
C LEU A 71 2.58 -10.90 5.97
N GLU A 72 2.52 -11.14 4.66
CA GLU A 72 2.53 -12.49 4.10
C GLU A 72 3.81 -13.25 4.48
N SER A 73 4.98 -12.66 4.24
CA SER A 73 6.27 -13.31 4.54
C SER A 73 6.45 -13.53 6.04
N LEU A 74 6.06 -12.56 6.87
CA LEU A 74 6.07 -12.69 8.34
C LEU A 74 5.14 -13.80 8.83
N HIS A 75 3.91 -13.85 8.33
CA HIS A 75 2.95 -14.90 8.69
C HIS A 75 3.47 -16.28 8.29
N ASN A 76 4.03 -16.43 7.09
CA ASN A 76 4.63 -17.69 6.64
C ASN A 76 5.79 -18.12 7.55
N ALA A 77 6.62 -17.17 7.98
CA ALA A 77 7.72 -17.43 8.89
C ALA A 77 7.24 -17.82 10.30
N GLN A 78 6.23 -17.13 10.83
CA GLN A 78 5.59 -17.47 12.11
C GLN A 78 4.90 -18.84 12.09
N ALA A 79 4.32 -19.22 10.95
CA ALA A 79 3.71 -20.53 10.72
C ALA A 79 4.75 -21.65 10.48
N GLY A 80 6.06 -21.36 10.53
CA GLY A 80 7.12 -22.34 10.30
C GLY A 80 7.31 -22.76 8.84
N ARG A 81 6.64 -22.12 7.89
CA ARG A 81 6.82 -22.40 6.46
C ARG A 81 8.14 -21.84 5.93
N TYR A 82 8.58 -20.70 6.47
CA TYR A 82 9.87 -20.08 6.17
C TYR A 82 10.76 -20.06 7.42
N ALA A 83 12.07 -20.19 7.24
CA ALA A 83 13.03 -19.89 8.29
C ALA A 83 13.16 -18.36 8.46
N HIS A 84 13.06 -17.87 9.70
CA HIS A 84 13.19 -16.44 10.00
C HIS A 84 14.58 -16.11 10.54
N LEU A 85 15.44 -15.56 9.68
CA LEU A 85 16.79 -15.11 10.07
C LEU A 85 16.77 -13.62 10.41
N ARG A 86 17.14 -13.25 11.64
CA ARG A 86 17.09 -11.87 12.14
C ARG A 86 18.48 -11.31 12.40
N LEU A 87 18.86 -10.27 11.65
CA LEU A 87 20.04 -9.45 11.94
C LEU A 87 19.64 -8.33 12.91
N ARG A 88 20.10 -8.38 14.15
CA ARG A 88 19.69 -7.46 15.24
C ARG A 88 20.57 -6.22 15.36
N HIS A 89 21.76 -6.26 14.77
CA HIS A 89 22.74 -5.18 14.84
C HIS A 89 22.81 -4.49 13.48
N ARG A 90 22.89 -3.16 13.48
CA ARG A 90 23.14 -2.38 12.26
C ARG A 90 24.60 -2.56 11.84
N ALA A 91 24.85 -2.45 10.55
CA ALA A 91 26.19 -2.26 10.04
C ALA A 91 26.64 -0.82 10.34
N GLY A 92 27.77 -0.65 11.02
CA GLY A 92 28.36 0.66 11.37
C GLY A 92 27.86 1.27 12.69
N GLU A 93 28.39 2.45 13.00
CA GLU A 93 28.17 3.20 14.27
C GLU A 93 26.97 4.16 14.24
N ALA A 94 26.20 4.17 13.15
CA ALA A 94 25.18 5.18 12.92
C ALA A 94 23.99 5.03 13.88
N LYS A 95 23.67 6.10 14.61
CA LYS A 95 22.59 6.15 15.60
C LYS A 95 21.21 6.23 14.91
N PRO A 96 20.17 5.56 15.45
CA PRO A 96 18.82 5.71 14.93
C PRO A 96 18.37 7.18 15.03
N PRO A 97 17.61 7.68 14.04
CA PRO A 97 17.16 9.05 14.05
C PRO A 97 16.13 9.29 15.15
N ARG A 98 16.07 10.52 15.65
CA ARG A 98 15.02 10.93 16.58
C ARG A 98 13.74 11.20 15.80
N VAL A 99 12.70 10.42 16.07
CA VAL A 99 11.37 10.60 15.45
C VAL A 99 10.50 11.46 16.37
N ARG A 100 9.85 12.49 15.83
CA ARG A 100 8.87 13.33 16.54
C ARG A 100 7.61 13.48 15.72
N VAL A 101 6.47 13.49 16.41
CA VAL A 101 5.16 13.74 15.78
C VAL A 101 4.77 15.19 16.02
N LEU A 102 4.35 15.87 14.95
CA LEU A 102 3.82 17.23 14.97
C LEU A 102 2.31 17.17 14.78
N ASP A 103 1.58 17.63 15.79
CA ASP A 103 0.13 17.83 15.74
C ASP A 103 -0.18 19.15 15.04
N VAL A 104 -0.85 19.07 13.89
CA VAL A 104 -1.20 20.26 13.08
C VAL A 104 -2.62 20.74 13.30
N ARG A 105 -3.36 20.16 14.24
CA ARG A 105 -4.72 20.63 14.51
C ARG A 105 -4.72 22.08 14.95
N LYS A 106 -5.58 22.90 14.31
CA LYS A 106 -5.70 24.35 14.56
C LYS A 106 -4.42 25.15 14.31
N ARG A 107 -3.47 24.62 13.52
CA ARG A 107 -2.21 25.31 13.19
C ARG A 107 -2.25 25.81 11.75
N PRO A 108 -1.94 27.09 11.48
CA PRO A 108 -1.92 27.59 10.11
C PRO A 108 -0.91 26.79 9.27
N LEU A 109 -1.34 26.26 8.12
CA LEU A 109 -0.46 25.50 7.22
C LEU A 109 -0.15 26.32 5.96
N GLU A 110 1.13 26.49 5.65
CA GLU A 110 1.60 27.09 4.41
C GLU A 110 1.90 25.96 3.41
N ALA A 111 1.13 25.88 2.32
CA ALA A 111 1.21 24.79 1.34
C ALA A 111 1.20 23.36 1.94
N GLY A 112 0.64 23.19 3.14
CA GLY A 112 0.60 21.93 3.87
C GLY A 112 1.74 21.70 4.87
N LEU A 113 2.64 22.66 5.08
CA LEU A 113 3.70 22.62 6.09
C LEU A 113 3.33 23.46 7.31
N SER A 114 3.55 22.93 8.51
CA SER A 114 3.35 23.69 9.75
C SER A 114 4.49 24.69 10.00
N PRO A 115 4.29 25.73 10.83
CA PRO A 115 5.35 26.66 11.20
C PRO A 115 6.55 25.94 11.84
N GLU A 116 6.28 24.97 12.72
CA GLU A 116 7.31 24.16 13.39
C GLU A 116 8.11 23.31 12.40
N MET A 117 7.45 22.81 11.35
CA MET A 117 8.12 22.10 10.26
C MET A 117 9.05 23.04 9.49
N LEU A 118 8.56 24.22 9.11
CA LEU A 118 9.36 25.21 8.37
C LEU A 118 10.56 25.69 9.19
N GLU A 119 10.40 25.92 10.49
CA GLU A 119 11.51 26.24 11.39
C GLU A 119 12.54 25.12 11.46
N ALA A 120 12.10 23.85 11.50
CA ALA A 120 13.02 22.72 11.48
C ALA A 120 13.81 22.63 10.18
N ILE A 121 13.15 22.87 9.04
CA ILE A 121 13.80 22.96 7.72
C ILE A 121 14.86 24.08 7.74
N THR A 122 14.51 25.27 8.22
CA THR A 122 15.46 26.39 8.36
C THR A 122 16.68 25.99 9.19
N ARG A 123 16.47 25.43 10.39
CA ARG A 123 17.58 25.01 11.27
C ARG A 123 18.48 23.98 10.60
N ALA A 124 17.91 22.98 9.93
CA ALA A 124 18.65 21.94 9.24
C ALA A 124 19.53 22.51 8.12
N LEU A 125 18.98 23.43 7.32
CA LEU A 125 19.71 24.10 6.23
C LEU A 125 20.80 25.05 6.75
N SER A 126 20.50 25.84 7.78
CA SER A 126 21.50 26.74 8.41
C SER A 126 22.67 25.98 9.02
N ALA A 127 22.46 24.75 9.47
CA ALA A 127 23.52 23.85 9.94
C ALA A 127 24.29 23.15 8.79
N GLY A 128 24.04 23.54 7.55
CA GLY A 128 24.66 22.96 6.36
C GLY A 128 24.12 21.59 5.97
N GLY A 129 22.95 21.20 6.48
CA GLY A 129 22.33 19.90 6.24
C GLY A 129 21.44 19.86 5.00
N GLN A 130 21.08 18.64 4.61
CA GLN A 130 20.12 18.34 3.56
C GLN A 130 18.79 17.91 4.19
N VAL A 131 17.70 18.28 3.53
CA VAL A 131 16.33 18.03 3.99
C VAL A 131 15.59 17.20 2.95
N LEU A 132 14.91 16.15 3.39
CA LEU A 132 13.96 15.39 2.57
C LEU A 132 12.54 15.74 3.00
N VAL A 133 11.78 16.43 2.15
CA VAL A 133 10.34 16.65 2.31
C VAL A 133 9.60 15.56 1.54
N PHE A 134 9.10 14.58 2.29
CA PHE A 134 8.40 13.43 1.77
C PHE A 134 6.89 13.65 1.83
N LYS A 135 6.20 13.49 0.69
CA LYS A 135 4.74 13.41 0.63
C LYS A 135 4.27 12.11 -0.01
N ASN A 136 3.34 11.45 0.66
CA ASN A 136 2.64 10.31 0.08
C ASN A 136 1.65 10.81 -0.98
N ARG A 137 1.87 10.49 -2.27
CA ARG A 137 1.03 10.98 -3.40
C ARG A 137 0.27 9.87 -4.13
N ARG A 138 0.61 8.59 -3.94
CA ARG A 138 0.10 7.51 -4.82
C ARG A 138 -1.05 6.74 -4.18
N GLY A 139 -2.18 6.70 -4.89
CA GLY A 139 -3.21 5.67 -4.75
C GLY A 139 -4.31 5.95 -3.73
N TYR A 140 -4.19 7.01 -2.92
CA TYR A 140 -5.21 7.32 -1.91
C TYR A 140 -6.30 8.21 -2.51
N ALA A 141 -7.55 7.77 -2.41
CA ALA A 141 -8.70 8.62 -2.70
C ALA A 141 -8.83 9.68 -1.59
N PRO A 142 -9.07 10.96 -1.93
CA PRO A 142 -9.05 12.04 -0.95
C PRO A 142 -10.14 11.80 0.09
N VAL A 143 -9.76 11.82 1.36
CA VAL A 143 -10.71 11.80 2.49
C VAL A 143 -11.01 13.24 2.93
N LEU A 144 -12.19 13.45 3.50
CA LEU A 144 -12.55 14.72 4.10
C LEU A 144 -12.14 14.71 5.57
N LEU A 145 -11.40 15.73 6.00
CA LEU A 145 -10.92 15.88 7.37
C LEU A 145 -11.14 17.31 7.88
N CYS A 146 -11.47 17.45 9.16
CA CYS A 146 -11.51 18.72 9.86
C CYS A 146 -10.11 19.09 10.37
N HIS A 147 -9.60 20.23 9.91
CA HIS A 147 -8.30 20.74 10.33
C HIS A 147 -8.22 21.04 11.84
N ASP A 148 -9.34 21.41 12.47
CA ASP A 148 -9.31 21.88 13.87
C ASP A 148 -9.38 20.77 14.91
N CYS A 149 -10.11 19.68 14.63
CA CYS A 149 -10.26 18.58 15.59
C CYS A 149 -9.74 17.24 15.09
N GLY A 150 -9.47 17.10 13.78
CA GLY A 150 -9.09 15.84 13.15
C GLY A 150 -10.28 14.95 12.77
N TRP A 151 -11.54 15.36 12.96
CA TRP A 151 -12.68 14.56 12.50
C TRP A 151 -12.52 14.15 11.03
N SER A 152 -12.72 12.87 10.73
CA SER A 152 -12.70 12.35 9.37
C SER A 152 -14.08 11.80 8.98
N ALA A 153 -14.45 11.98 7.71
CA ALA A 153 -15.76 11.51 7.24
C ALA A 153 -15.86 9.99 7.25
N GLN A 154 -16.83 9.46 8.00
CA GLN A 154 -17.06 8.02 8.17
C GLN A 154 -18.42 7.57 7.60
N CYS A 155 -18.50 6.30 7.24
CA CYS A 155 -19.72 5.69 6.71
C CYS A 155 -20.69 5.26 7.81
N ARG A 156 -21.85 5.91 7.88
CA ARG A 156 -22.92 5.58 8.85
C ARG A 156 -23.50 4.17 8.72
N ARG A 157 -23.25 3.45 7.62
CA ARG A 157 -23.73 2.07 7.39
C ARG A 157 -22.71 1.00 7.76
N CYS A 158 -21.43 1.31 7.65
CA CYS A 158 -20.35 0.31 7.76
C CYS A 158 -19.42 0.57 8.94
N SER A 159 -19.34 1.81 9.41
CA SER A 159 -18.63 2.11 10.63
C SER A 159 -19.35 1.48 11.81
N THR A 160 -18.56 0.92 12.72
CA THR A 160 -18.99 0.48 14.04
C THR A 160 -18.39 1.41 15.10
N LEU A 161 -18.75 1.21 16.37
CA LEU A 161 -18.12 1.93 17.48
C LEU A 161 -16.60 1.68 17.57
N SER A 162 -16.13 0.52 17.10
CA SER A 162 -14.73 0.10 17.17
C SER A 162 -13.95 0.28 15.86
N ARG A 163 -14.63 0.53 14.74
CA ARG A 163 -13.99 0.64 13.42
C ARG A 163 -14.69 1.66 12.54
N GLY A 164 -14.01 2.75 12.23
CA GLY A 164 -14.46 3.72 11.24
C GLY A 164 -14.16 3.26 9.81
N VAL A 165 -15.16 3.24 8.93
CA VAL A 165 -14.97 3.05 7.49
C VAL A 165 -14.91 4.43 6.83
N PRO A 166 -13.75 4.85 6.29
CA PRO A 166 -13.59 6.19 5.73
C PRO A 166 -14.41 6.37 4.45
N MET A 167 -14.85 7.60 4.21
CA MET A 167 -15.52 7.99 2.98
C MET A 167 -14.65 8.93 2.16
N THR A 168 -14.69 8.72 0.85
CA THR A 168 -13.86 9.46 -0.11
C THR A 168 -14.66 10.61 -0.71
N VAL A 169 -13.95 11.69 -1.06
CA VAL A 169 -14.52 12.91 -1.63
C VAL A 169 -14.62 12.79 -3.14
N HIS A 170 -15.81 13.06 -3.69
CA HIS A 170 -16.15 12.98 -5.11
C HIS A 170 -16.82 14.26 -5.60
N GLY A 171 -16.88 14.40 -6.94
CA GLY A 171 -17.67 15.45 -7.59
C GLY A 171 -17.20 16.86 -7.27
N GLY A 172 -15.88 17.09 -7.30
CA GLY A 172 -15.29 18.40 -7.01
C GLY A 172 -15.45 18.86 -5.56
N GLY A 173 -15.54 17.94 -4.60
CA GLY A 173 -15.66 18.30 -3.19
C GLY A 173 -17.07 18.33 -2.63
N ARG A 174 -18.10 17.92 -3.39
CA ARG A 174 -19.51 18.09 -2.98
C ARG A 174 -20.16 16.84 -2.39
N ARG A 175 -19.60 15.66 -2.65
CA ARG A 175 -20.22 14.38 -2.27
C ARG A 175 -19.19 13.45 -1.64
N LEU A 176 -19.60 12.77 -0.58
CA LEU A 176 -18.85 11.69 0.04
C LEU A 176 -19.39 10.35 -0.46
N GLN A 177 -18.49 9.39 -0.70
CA GLN A 177 -18.86 8.04 -1.11
C GLN A 177 -18.08 6.98 -0.32
N CYS A 178 -18.80 6.00 0.19
CA CYS A 178 -18.24 4.82 0.82
C CYS A 178 -17.92 3.81 -0.29
N HIS A 179 -16.68 3.33 -0.33
CA HIS A 179 -16.26 2.32 -1.31
C HIS A 179 -16.47 0.89 -0.83
N HIS A 180 -16.85 0.71 0.43
CA HIS A 180 -17.22 -0.60 0.96
C HIS A 180 -18.66 -0.99 0.59
N CYS A 181 -19.65 -0.10 0.83
CA CYS A 181 -21.07 -0.39 0.57
C CYS A 181 -21.71 0.48 -0.54
N GLY A 182 -20.98 1.42 -1.12
CA GLY A 182 -21.51 2.34 -2.13
C GLY A 182 -22.39 3.49 -1.61
N ALA A 183 -22.62 3.58 -0.29
CA ALA A 183 -23.41 4.66 0.31
C ALA A 183 -22.85 6.04 -0.04
N ARG A 184 -23.76 7.00 -0.24
CA ARG A 184 -23.43 8.40 -0.60
C ARG A 184 -24.00 9.33 0.45
N GLN A 185 -23.27 10.39 0.77
CA GLN A 185 -23.76 11.49 1.62
C GLN A 185 -23.25 12.84 1.09
N SER A 186 -23.94 13.92 1.44
CA SER A 186 -23.44 15.28 1.19
C SER A 186 -22.22 15.56 2.07
N VAL A 187 -21.32 16.43 1.59
CA VAL A 187 -20.29 17.01 2.45
C VAL A 187 -20.98 17.94 3.45
N PRO A 188 -20.76 17.79 4.78
CA PRO A 188 -21.34 18.68 5.76
C PRO A 188 -20.77 20.10 5.62
N SER A 189 -21.57 21.11 5.93
CA SER A 189 -21.14 22.52 5.88
C SER A 189 -20.19 22.91 7.01
N ALA A 190 -20.27 22.19 8.14
CA ALA A 190 -19.42 22.35 9.31
C ALA A 190 -19.05 20.98 9.89
N CYS A 191 -17.96 20.92 10.64
CA CYS A 191 -17.51 19.70 11.30
C CYS A 191 -18.58 19.21 12.29
N PRO A 192 -19.02 17.93 12.19
CA PRO A 192 -19.99 17.37 13.13
C PRO A 192 -19.49 17.31 14.58
N ASP A 193 -18.18 17.23 14.80
CA ASP A 193 -17.60 17.05 16.13
C ASP A 193 -17.29 18.38 16.83
N CYS A 194 -16.81 19.40 16.10
CA CYS A 194 -16.38 20.66 16.68
C CYS A 194 -17.02 21.93 16.06
N ALA A 195 -17.96 21.76 15.14
CA ALA A 195 -18.64 22.84 14.41
C ALA A 195 -17.73 23.76 13.57
N SER A 196 -16.44 23.46 13.44
CA SER A 196 -15.52 24.22 12.59
C SER A 196 -15.87 24.15 11.10
N LEU A 197 -15.66 25.24 10.38
CA LEU A 197 -15.76 25.29 8.92
C LEU A 197 -14.49 24.84 8.20
N ALA A 198 -13.43 24.50 8.94
CA ALA A 198 -12.14 24.10 8.40
C ALA A 198 -12.13 22.64 7.90
N LEU A 199 -13.15 22.26 7.13
CA LEU A 199 -13.24 20.96 6.45
C LEU A 199 -12.47 21.02 5.14
N GLN A 200 -11.50 20.13 4.99
CA GLN A 200 -10.64 20.10 3.80
C GLN A 200 -10.45 18.68 3.27
N PRO A 201 -10.47 18.48 1.94
CA PRO A 201 -10.00 17.25 1.34
C PRO A 201 -8.48 17.15 1.54
N GLN A 202 -7.99 16.01 2.00
CA GLN A 202 -6.56 15.76 2.10
C GLN A 202 -5.96 15.50 0.71
N GLY A 203 -4.88 16.20 0.35
CA GLY A 203 -4.25 16.02 -0.97
C GLY A 203 -3.41 17.15 -1.56
N ALA A 204 -2.78 18.05 -0.77
CA ALA A 204 -1.92 19.11 -1.34
C ALA A 204 -0.88 18.54 -2.33
N GLY A 205 -0.68 19.16 -3.49
CA GLY A 205 0.29 18.69 -4.48
C GLY A 205 1.73 18.89 -4.02
N THR A 206 2.65 18.00 -4.41
CA THR A 206 4.10 18.21 -4.21
C THR A 206 4.61 19.49 -4.89
N GLU A 207 3.90 19.95 -5.92
CA GLU A 207 4.17 21.20 -6.65
C GLU A 207 4.03 22.42 -5.74
N ARG A 208 2.92 22.54 -4.99
CA ARG A 208 2.72 23.67 -4.07
C ARG A 208 3.77 23.73 -2.95
N ILE A 209 4.21 22.55 -2.50
CA ILE A 209 5.28 22.43 -1.49
C ILE A 209 6.61 22.90 -2.09
N GLU A 210 6.92 22.48 -3.32
CA GLU A 210 8.11 22.94 -4.03
C GLU A 210 8.10 24.46 -4.23
N ASP A 211 7.00 25.02 -4.74
CA ASP A 211 6.86 26.46 -4.99
C ASP A 211 7.09 27.28 -3.69
N LEU A 212 6.48 26.84 -2.58
CA LEU A 212 6.67 27.49 -1.28
C LEU A 212 8.13 27.41 -0.81
N LEU A 213 8.74 26.23 -0.90
CA LEU A 213 10.10 26.02 -0.41
C LEU A 213 11.12 26.75 -1.29
N ALA A 214 10.92 26.79 -2.60
CA ALA A 214 11.76 27.54 -3.53
C ALA A 214 11.66 29.06 -3.29
N ALA A 215 10.47 29.57 -2.99
CA ALA A 215 10.27 30.98 -2.65
C ALA A 215 10.90 31.36 -1.30
N ARG A 216 10.77 30.49 -0.29
CA ARG A 216 11.23 30.77 1.08
C ARG A 216 12.73 30.53 1.29
N PHE A 217 13.34 29.63 0.51
CA PHE A 217 14.74 29.27 0.61
C PHE A 217 15.48 29.46 -0.73
N ALA A 218 15.47 30.70 -1.25
CA ALA A 218 16.07 31.04 -2.55
C ALA A 218 17.58 30.73 -2.65
N ASP A 219 18.30 30.67 -1.53
CA ASP A 219 19.75 30.45 -1.49
C ASP A 219 20.15 28.96 -1.56
N VAL A 220 19.19 28.04 -1.45
CA VAL A 220 19.45 26.59 -1.47
C VAL A 220 18.67 25.93 -2.61
N PRO A 221 19.21 24.86 -3.22
CA PRO A 221 18.52 24.14 -4.28
C PRO A 221 17.32 23.40 -3.72
N VAL A 222 16.17 23.55 -4.36
CA VAL A 222 14.97 22.75 -4.12
C VAL A 222 14.76 21.84 -5.34
N LEU A 223 14.84 20.54 -5.12
CA LEU A 223 14.78 19.53 -6.18
C LEU A 223 13.55 18.65 -6.00
N ARG A 224 12.62 18.67 -6.95
CA ARG A 224 11.46 17.77 -6.94
C ARG A 224 11.69 16.49 -7.74
N ILE A 225 11.52 15.35 -7.08
CA ILE A 225 11.64 14.02 -7.70
C ILE A 225 10.26 13.35 -7.76
N ASP A 226 9.73 13.25 -8.98
CA ASP A 226 8.52 12.49 -9.27
C ASP A 226 8.74 11.50 -10.44
N ARG A 227 7.76 10.61 -10.64
CA ARG A 227 7.82 9.57 -11.69
C ARG A 227 7.79 10.15 -13.11
N GLY A 228 7.37 11.40 -13.29
CA GLY A 228 7.24 12.08 -14.58
C GLY A 228 8.51 12.83 -14.99
N SER A 229 9.23 13.41 -14.03
CA SER A 229 10.45 14.21 -14.23
C SER A 229 11.71 13.35 -14.41
N THR A 230 11.72 12.11 -13.93
CA THR A 230 12.89 11.19 -13.98
C THR A 230 12.74 10.03 -14.96
N ARG A 231 12.33 10.31 -16.20
CA ARG A 231 12.20 9.29 -17.27
C ARG A 231 13.54 8.69 -17.76
N ARG A 232 14.70 9.27 -17.40
CA ARG A 232 16.04 8.74 -17.72
C ARG A 232 16.74 8.27 -16.44
N LYS A 233 17.31 7.06 -16.47
CA LYS A 233 17.99 6.41 -15.32
C LYS A 233 19.11 7.31 -14.76
N ASP A 234 19.89 7.94 -15.64
CA ASP A 234 20.99 8.81 -15.26
C ASP A 234 20.54 10.23 -14.84
N ALA A 235 19.25 10.59 -14.98
CA ALA A 235 18.80 11.91 -14.56
C ALA A 235 18.71 12.02 -13.03
N LEU A 236 18.34 10.93 -12.36
CA LEU A 236 18.24 10.89 -10.90
C LEU A 236 19.62 10.88 -10.24
N GLU A 237 20.55 10.08 -10.76
CA GLU A 237 21.95 10.07 -10.31
C GLU A 237 22.58 11.45 -10.45
N ARG A 238 22.42 12.10 -11.61
CA ARG A 238 22.90 13.48 -11.82
C ARG A 238 22.28 14.51 -10.87
N LEU A 239 21.00 14.36 -10.50
CA LEU A 239 20.37 15.24 -9.51
C LEU A 239 21.03 15.08 -8.14
N PHE A 240 21.28 13.84 -7.70
CA PHE A 240 21.97 13.58 -6.43
C PHE A 240 23.43 14.05 -6.47
N GLU A 241 24.15 13.82 -7.58
CA GLU A 241 25.51 14.31 -7.78
C GLU A 241 25.57 15.85 -7.77
N SER A 242 24.59 16.52 -8.38
CA SER A 242 24.51 17.99 -8.39
C SER A 242 24.28 18.59 -7.01
N LEU A 243 23.60 17.85 -6.13
CA LEU A 243 23.41 18.26 -4.73
C LEU A 243 24.67 17.94 -3.91
N GLY A 244 25.32 16.80 -4.16
CA GLY A 244 26.52 16.36 -3.47
C GLY A 244 26.33 16.41 -1.95
N THR A 245 27.21 17.14 -1.27
CA THR A 245 27.16 17.39 0.19
C THR A 245 26.60 18.76 0.55
N ARG A 246 26.20 19.56 -0.44
CA ARG A 246 25.76 20.94 -0.20
C ARG A 246 24.36 20.96 0.46
N PRO A 247 24.02 22.02 1.20
CA PRO A 247 22.70 22.17 1.80
C PRO A 247 21.64 22.22 0.69
N GLY A 248 20.47 21.64 0.94
CA GLY A 248 19.37 21.70 -0.01
C GLY A 248 18.20 20.82 0.36
N ILE A 249 17.13 20.97 -0.41
CA ILE A 249 15.85 20.33 -0.14
C ILE A 249 15.49 19.40 -1.29
N LEU A 250 15.15 18.15 -0.96
CA LEU A 250 14.54 17.22 -1.89
C LEU A 250 13.06 17.08 -1.56
N VAL A 251 12.20 17.36 -2.53
CA VAL A 251 10.74 17.14 -2.42
C VAL A 251 10.38 15.91 -3.23
N GLY A 252 9.71 14.93 -2.63
CA GLY A 252 9.26 13.82 -3.44
C GLY A 252 8.39 12.78 -2.76
N THR A 253 8.20 11.70 -3.51
CA THR A 253 7.26 10.62 -3.18
C THR A 253 8.03 9.31 -2.98
N GLN A 254 7.34 8.16 -3.00
CA GLN A 254 7.87 6.82 -2.77
C GLN A 254 9.19 6.45 -3.49
N MET A 255 9.56 7.14 -4.57
CA MET A 255 10.85 6.91 -5.25
C MET A 255 12.06 7.32 -4.39
N LEU A 256 11.93 8.33 -3.54
CA LEU A 256 12.99 8.80 -2.64
C LEU A 256 13.24 7.87 -1.45
N ALA A 257 12.36 6.89 -1.23
CA ALA A 257 12.50 5.92 -0.15
C ALA A 257 13.52 4.80 -0.47
N LYS A 258 14.04 4.70 -1.71
CA LYS A 258 14.85 3.56 -2.20
C LYS A 258 16.19 3.97 -2.79
N GLY A 259 17.21 3.13 -2.60
CA GLY A 259 18.41 3.03 -3.45
C GLY A 259 19.42 4.18 -3.50
N HIS A 260 19.15 5.36 -2.92
CA HIS A 260 20.05 6.53 -3.02
C HIS A 260 20.47 7.04 -1.64
N ASP A 261 21.76 7.28 -1.46
CA ASP A 261 22.33 7.78 -0.22
C ASP A 261 22.50 9.31 -0.28
N LEU A 262 22.07 9.98 0.79
CA LEU A 262 22.21 11.43 0.95
C LEU A 262 23.14 11.66 2.15
N PRO A 263 24.43 11.94 1.91
CA PRO A 263 25.44 11.90 2.96
C PRO A 263 25.19 12.95 4.05
N ASN A 264 24.53 14.06 3.73
CA ASN A 264 24.23 15.13 4.68
C ASN A 264 22.74 15.24 5.03
N LEU A 265 21.96 14.16 4.87
CA LEU A 265 20.54 14.15 5.25
C LEU A 265 20.36 14.19 6.77
N THR A 266 20.06 15.39 7.29
CA THR A 266 19.88 15.65 8.72
C THR A 266 18.41 15.75 9.13
N LEU A 267 17.51 16.05 8.19
CA LEU A 267 16.08 16.16 8.46
C LEU A 267 15.24 15.44 7.41
N VAL A 268 14.29 14.64 7.88
CA VAL A 268 13.24 14.04 7.07
C VAL A 268 11.89 14.54 7.53
N ALA A 269 11.24 15.35 6.70
CA ALA A 269 9.93 15.94 6.92
C ALA A 269 8.86 15.10 6.20
N VAL A 270 8.06 14.34 6.94
CA VAL A 270 6.96 13.53 6.38
C VAL A 270 5.65 14.30 6.52
N VAL A 271 5.01 14.56 5.38
CA VAL A 271 3.78 15.34 5.27
C VAL A 271 2.64 14.48 4.70
N GLY A 272 1.43 14.70 5.19
CA GLY A 272 0.22 14.04 4.66
C GLY A 272 0.12 12.57 5.04
N ILE A 273 0.55 12.21 6.26
CA ILE A 273 0.44 10.85 6.81
C ILE A 273 -1.04 10.43 6.93
N ASP A 274 -1.91 11.40 7.19
CA ASP A 274 -3.36 11.20 7.35
C ASP A 274 -4.00 10.50 6.14
N GLU A 275 -3.52 10.76 4.93
CA GLU A 275 -4.02 10.13 3.70
C GLU A 275 -3.85 8.59 3.74
N GLY A 276 -2.76 8.10 4.33
CA GLY A 276 -2.53 6.66 4.48
C GLY A 276 -3.24 6.06 5.69
N LEU A 277 -3.38 6.81 6.80
CA LEU A 277 -4.07 6.36 8.00
C LEU A 277 -5.58 6.13 7.77
N PHE A 278 -6.21 6.96 6.94
CA PHE A 278 -7.64 6.86 6.62
C PHE A 278 -7.91 6.33 5.22
N SER A 279 -6.97 5.59 4.65
CA SER A 279 -7.21 4.90 3.39
C SER A 279 -8.31 3.85 3.52
N THR A 280 -9.03 3.65 2.43
CA THR A 280 -9.99 2.54 2.29
C THR A 280 -9.30 1.20 1.99
N ASP A 281 -8.04 1.20 1.54
CA ASP A 281 -7.27 -0.01 1.28
C ASP A 281 -6.86 -0.71 2.58
N PHE A 282 -7.22 -1.99 2.73
CA PHE A 282 -6.87 -2.78 3.90
C PHE A 282 -5.35 -2.96 4.08
N ARG A 283 -4.56 -2.78 3.02
CA ARG A 283 -3.09 -2.82 3.08
C ARG A 283 -2.46 -1.47 3.41
N ALA A 284 -3.25 -0.41 3.56
CA ALA A 284 -2.72 0.93 3.74
C ALA A 284 -1.91 1.09 5.03
N GLY A 285 -2.37 0.48 6.13
CA GLY A 285 -1.65 0.47 7.41
C GLY A 285 -0.24 -0.11 7.26
N GLU A 286 -0.12 -1.27 6.62
CA GLU A 286 1.16 -1.90 6.31
C GLU A 286 2.03 -1.03 5.40
N LYS A 287 1.45 -0.49 4.31
CA LYS A 287 2.16 0.37 3.36
C LYS A 287 2.71 1.62 4.02
N ILE A 288 1.93 2.27 4.91
CA ILE A 288 2.40 3.48 5.59
C ILE A 288 3.45 3.15 6.65
N ALA A 289 3.30 2.05 7.39
CA ALA A 289 4.31 1.60 8.34
C ALA A 289 5.67 1.34 7.66
N GLN A 290 5.67 0.54 6.60
CA GLN A 290 6.88 0.25 5.80
C GLN A 290 7.50 1.54 5.25
N LEU A 291 6.67 2.43 4.72
CA LEU A 291 7.12 3.69 4.16
C LEU A 291 7.75 4.62 5.21
N LEU A 292 7.11 4.76 6.38
CA LEU A 292 7.64 5.59 7.47
C LEU A 292 8.98 5.07 7.96
N ILE A 293 9.13 3.75 8.10
CA ILE A 293 10.41 3.15 8.53
C ILE A 293 11.48 3.30 7.44
N GLN A 294 11.15 3.08 6.17
CA GLN A 294 12.10 3.27 5.07
C GLN A 294 12.57 4.72 4.98
N VAL A 295 11.65 5.67 5.08
CA VAL A 295 11.92 7.11 5.01
C VAL A 295 12.69 7.57 6.25
N ALA A 296 12.33 7.10 7.45
CA ALA A 296 13.11 7.34 8.66
C ALA A 296 14.52 6.75 8.55
N GLY A 297 14.66 5.54 7.99
CA GLY A 297 15.94 4.88 7.76
C GLY A 297 16.83 5.55 6.70
N ARG A 298 16.37 6.62 6.03
CA ARG A 298 17.23 7.50 5.22
C ARG A 298 18.01 8.46 6.11
N ALA A 299 17.40 8.93 7.19
CA ALA A 299 18.07 9.77 8.18
C ALA A 299 19.04 8.93 9.03
N GLY A 300 20.22 9.48 9.33
CA GLY A 300 21.22 8.81 10.17
C GLY A 300 21.93 7.65 9.48
N ARG A 301 22.24 7.77 8.19
CA ARG A 301 23.20 6.89 7.47
C ARG A 301 24.64 7.39 7.55
N ALA A 302 24.83 8.66 7.90
CA ALA A 302 26.13 9.29 8.13
C ALA A 302 26.36 9.52 9.63
N ASP A 303 27.54 10.03 9.99
CA ASP A 303 27.96 10.29 11.39
C ASP A 303 27.02 11.24 12.16
N LYS A 304 26.21 12.04 11.45
CA LYS A 304 25.26 12.99 12.04
C LYS A 304 23.94 12.31 12.41
N ALA A 305 23.50 12.50 13.66
CA ALA A 305 22.18 12.06 14.09
C ALA A 305 21.09 12.82 13.31
N GLY A 306 20.27 12.08 12.56
CA GLY A 306 19.15 12.66 11.82
C GLY A 306 17.90 12.86 12.67
N GLU A 307 17.05 13.81 12.29
CA GLU A 307 15.72 14.03 12.84
C GLU A 307 14.65 13.64 11.81
N VAL A 308 13.57 13.02 12.27
CA VAL A 308 12.40 12.69 11.45
C VAL A 308 11.18 13.37 12.07
N LEU A 309 10.51 14.22 11.31
CA LEU A 309 9.30 14.92 11.73
C LEU A 309 8.09 14.37 10.98
N LEU A 310 7.12 13.86 11.75
CA LEU A 310 5.90 13.26 11.24
C LEU A 310 4.73 14.22 11.46
N GLN A 311 4.25 14.86 10.39
CA GLN A 311 3.15 15.82 10.47
C GLN A 311 1.79 15.12 10.25
N THR A 312 0.87 15.26 11.22
CA THR A 312 -0.44 14.58 11.20
C THR A 312 -1.49 15.34 12.02
N HIS A 313 -2.75 15.19 11.64
CA HIS A 313 -3.89 15.62 12.46
C HIS A 313 -4.25 14.60 13.56
N HIS A 314 -3.58 13.44 13.58
CA HIS A 314 -3.87 12.31 14.46
C HIS A 314 -2.62 11.80 15.18
N PRO A 315 -2.00 12.63 16.04
CA PRO A 315 -0.79 12.22 16.75
C PRO A 315 -1.00 10.98 17.65
N GLY A 316 -2.21 10.81 18.19
CA GLY A 316 -2.60 9.65 19.01
C GLY A 316 -3.09 8.44 18.23
N HIS A 317 -2.90 8.37 16.90
CA HIS A 317 -3.38 7.22 16.13
C HIS A 317 -2.67 5.91 16.58
N PRO A 318 -3.41 4.81 16.86
CA PRO A 318 -2.82 3.58 17.41
C PRO A 318 -1.66 3.01 16.59
N LEU A 319 -1.78 3.03 15.25
CA LEU A 319 -0.70 2.60 14.34
C LEU A 319 0.60 3.39 14.57
N LEU A 320 0.52 4.71 14.76
CA LEU A 320 1.70 5.55 14.96
C LEU A 320 2.34 5.28 16.32
N GLN A 321 1.53 5.15 17.37
CA GLN A 321 2.00 4.81 18.71
C GLN A 321 2.73 3.45 18.72
N LEU A 322 2.14 2.43 18.11
CA LEU A 322 2.78 1.11 17.97
C LEU A 322 4.13 1.16 17.25
N LEU A 323 4.24 1.95 16.18
CA LEU A 323 5.50 2.11 15.44
C LEU A 323 6.57 2.86 16.24
N LEU A 324 6.17 3.88 17.00
CA LEU A 324 7.10 4.68 17.81
C LEU A 324 7.62 3.91 19.03
N ASP A 325 6.74 3.17 19.70
CA ASP A 325 7.07 2.50 20.96
C ASP A 325 7.67 1.10 20.74
N GLY A 326 7.11 0.33 19.79
CA GLY A 326 7.44 -1.08 19.58
C GLY A 326 8.07 -1.39 18.22
N GLY A 327 8.22 -0.40 17.34
CA GLY A 327 8.77 -0.56 16.00
C GLY A 327 7.90 -1.43 15.08
N TYR A 328 8.50 -1.90 13.98
CA TYR A 328 7.76 -2.66 12.95
C TYR A 328 7.18 -3.98 13.46
N ALA A 329 7.88 -4.68 14.36
CA ALA A 329 7.46 -5.99 14.84
C ALA A 329 6.15 -5.90 15.64
N ALA A 330 6.04 -4.93 16.55
CA ALA A 330 4.83 -4.71 17.35
C ALA A 330 3.65 -4.29 16.47
N PHE A 331 3.90 -3.40 15.49
CA PHE A 331 2.91 -3.04 14.49
C PHE A 331 2.43 -4.27 13.69
N ALA A 332 3.36 -5.08 13.17
CA ALA A 332 3.05 -6.21 12.31
C ALA A 332 2.23 -7.28 13.04
N GLU A 333 2.52 -7.54 14.32
CA GLU A 333 1.75 -8.45 15.16
C GLU A 333 0.31 -7.95 15.37
N ALA A 334 0.14 -6.68 15.72
CA ALA A 334 -1.19 -6.09 15.91
C ALA A 334 -2.01 -6.07 14.60
N GLU A 335 -1.38 -5.71 13.48
CA GLU A 335 -2.02 -5.68 12.17
C GLU A 335 -2.39 -7.09 11.68
N LEU A 336 -1.53 -8.10 11.89
CA LEU A 336 -1.86 -9.50 11.56
C LEU A 336 -3.09 -9.98 12.34
N ALA A 337 -3.19 -9.69 13.65
CA ALA A 337 -4.35 -10.04 14.44
C ALA A 337 -5.64 -9.38 13.93
N GLN A 338 -5.55 -8.11 13.50
CA GLN A 338 -6.69 -7.41 12.88
C GLN A 338 -7.10 -8.04 11.54
N ARG A 339 -6.13 -8.43 10.69
CA ARG A 339 -6.42 -9.07 9.40
C ARG A 339 -7.01 -10.46 9.56
N GLU A 340 -6.56 -11.23 10.55
CA GLU A 340 -7.14 -12.53 10.88
C GLU A 340 -8.62 -12.38 11.27
N ALA A 341 -8.89 -11.49 12.22
CA ALA A 341 -10.26 -11.22 12.69
C ALA A 341 -11.18 -10.72 11.56
N ALA A 342 -10.63 -9.98 10.60
CA ALA A 342 -11.37 -9.44 9.46
C ALA A 342 -11.42 -10.37 8.24
N GLY A 343 -10.76 -11.53 8.26
CA GLY A 343 -10.70 -12.43 7.10
C GLY A 343 -9.97 -11.82 5.90
N PHE A 344 -8.91 -11.04 6.14
CA PHE A 344 -8.07 -10.47 5.08
C PHE A 344 -6.75 -11.24 4.90
N PRO A 345 -6.09 -11.13 3.72
CA PRO A 345 -4.76 -11.68 3.51
C PRO A 345 -3.76 -11.26 4.62
N PRO A 346 -2.96 -12.18 5.17
CA PRO A 346 -2.66 -13.52 4.64
C PRO A 346 -3.60 -14.66 5.06
N PHE A 347 -4.65 -14.38 5.83
CA PHE A 347 -5.58 -15.40 6.37
C PHE A 347 -6.73 -15.76 5.43
N ALA A 348 -6.88 -15.01 4.35
CA ALA A 348 -7.78 -15.30 3.26
C ALA A 348 -7.09 -15.04 1.91
N HIS A 349 -7.57 -15.72 0.89
CA HIS A 349 -7.18 -15.56 -0.51
C HIS A 349 -8.27 -14.80 -1.25
N LEU A 350 -7.85 -13.84 -2.06
CA LEU A 350 -8.76 -12.95 -2.76
C LEU A 350 -8.58 -13.10 -4.28
N ALA A 351 -9.67 -12.99 -5.02
CA ALA A 351 -9.65 -12.80 -6.46
C ALA A 351 -10.60 -11.67 -6.86
N LEU A 352 -10.14 -10.76 -7.71
CA LEU A 352 -10.87 -9.57 -8.09
C LEU A 352 -11.12 -9.57 -9.60
N LEU A 353 -12.39 -9.69 -9.98
CA LEU A 353 -12.83 -9.56 -11.36
C LEU A 353 -13.19 -8.10 -11.62
N ARG A 354 -12.48 -7.44 -12.55
CA ARG A 354 -12.69 -6.03 -12.92
C ARG A 354 -13.24 -5.97 -14.34
N ALA A 355 -14.17 -5.05 -14.59
CA ALA A 355 -14.73 -4.79 -15.90
C ALA A 355 -14.81 -3.28 -16.19
N GLU A 356 -14.53 -2.90 -17.43
CA GLU A 356 -14.62 -1.52 -17.89
C GLU A 356 -15.23 -1.39 -19.30
N ALA A 357 -16.05 -0.36 -19.53
CA ALA A 357 -16.67 -0.08 -20.82
C ALA A 357 -17.02 1.41 -20.98
N LYS A 358 -17.30 1.85 -22.21
CA LYS A 358 -17.77 3.23 -22.47
C LYS A 358 -19.17 3.51 -21.91
N HIS A 359 -20.04 2.49 -21.92
CA HIS A 359 -21.40 2.58 -21.38
C HIS A 359 -21.43 2.13 -19.92
N ALA A 360 -22.21 2.84 -19.10
CA ALA A 360 -22.26 2.62 -17.65
C ALA A 360 -22.80 1.24 -17.25
N ASP A 361 -23.75 0.70 -18.02
CA ASP A 361 -24.48 -0.50 -17.65
C ASP A 361 -23.73 -1.79 -18.00
N ALA A 362 -22.90 -1.75 -19.04
CA ALA A 362 -22.22 -2.94 -19.56
C ALA A 362 -21.30 -3.63 -18.52
N PRO A 363 -20.45 -2.91 -17.74
CA PRO A 363 -19.61 -3.53 -16.72
C PRO A 363 -20.43 -4.22 -15.62
N MET A 364 -21.51 -3.60 -15.16
CA MET A 364 -22.38 -4.16 -14.12
C MET A 364 -23.13 -5.39 -14.64
N ALA A 365 -23.66 -5.33 -15.87
CA ALA A 365 -24.34 -6.45 -16.50
C ALA A 365 -23.42 -7.67 -16.65
N PHE A 366 -22.19 -7.46 -17.15
CA PHE A 366 -21.18 -8.52 -17.24
C PHE A 366 -20.87 -9.14 -15.87
N LEU A 367 -20.62 -8.33 -14.84
CA LEU A 367 -20.26 -8.87 -13.52
C LEU A 367 -21.42 -9.58 -12.82
N HIS A 368 -22.67 -9.15 -13.05
CA HIS A 368 -23.84 -9.91 -12.60
C HIS A 368 -23.93 -11.27 -13.29
N ALA A 369 -23.69 -11.33 -14.60
CA ALA A 369 -23.66 -12.60 -15.34
C ALA A 369 -22.52 -13.50 -14.86
N ALA A 370 -21.32 -12.94 -14.68
CA ALA A 370 -20.16 -13.67 -14.15
C ALA A 370 -20.39 -14.19 -12.73
N LYS A 371 -21.06 -13.43 -11.85
CA LYS A 371 -21.42 -13.89 -10.50
C LYS A 371 -22.22 -15.20 -10.53
N LYS A 372 -23.14 -15.37 -11.49
CA LYS A 372 -23.95 -16.60 -11.61
C LYS A 372 -23.10 -17.85 -11.89
N ALA A 373 -21.99 -17.71 -12.63
CA ALA A 373 -21.09 -18.82 -12.90
C ALA A 373 -20.41 -19.38 -11.64
N PHE A 374 -20.36 -18.58 -10.57
CA PHE A 374 -19.82 -18.98 -9.27
C PHE A 374 -20.86 -19.54 -8.30
N ALA A 375 -22.15 -19.54 -8.66
CA ALA A 375 -23.24 -19.98 -7.78
C ALA A 375 -23.05 -21.39 -7.17
N PRO A 376 -22.49 -22.40 -7.88
CA PRO A 376 -22.24 -23.72 -7.28
C PRO A 376 -21.23 -23.73 -6.11
N PHE A 377 -20.45 -22.67 -5.98
CA PHE A 377 -19.36 -22.53 -5.01
C PHE A 377 -19.68 -21.50 -3.91
N GLU A 378 -20.80 -20.76 -4.02
CA GLU A 378 -21.17 -19.71 -3.07
C GLU A 378 -21.69 -20.34 -1.77
N LYS A 379 -21.24 -19.84 -0.61
CA LYS A 379 -21.83 -20.21 0.68
C LYS A 379 -23.32 -19.86 0.68
N GLY A 380 -24.18 -20.85 0.93
CA GLY A 380 -25.60 -20.62 1.21
C GLY A 380 -25.76 -19.78 2.48
N GLY A 381 -26.04 -18.49 2.33
CA GLY A 381 -26.36 -17.58 3.44
C GLY A 381 -26.19 -16.11 3.09
N HIS A 382 -27.30 -15.39 2.98
CA HIS A 382 -27.31 -13.93 2.91
C HIS A 382 -26.69 -13.32 4.17
N GLY A 383 -25.57 -12.62 4.05
CA GLY A 383 -25.00 -11.85 5.16
C GLY A 383 -23.76 -11.08 4.73
N GLY A 384 -23.87 -9.75 4.66
CA GLY A 384 -22.68 -8.90 4.52
C GLY A 384 -21.73 -9.14 5.70
N PHE A 385 -20.42 -9.18 5.42
CA PHE A 385 -19.30 -9.20 6.39
C PHE A 385 -19.71 -9.47 7.85
N ALA A 386 -20.19 -10.68 8.14
CA ALA A 386 -20.56 -11.07 9.48
C ALA A 386 -19.33 -11.72 10.14
N PHE A 387 -18.70 -10.97 11.04
CA PHE A 387 -17.58 -11.38 11.86
C PHE A 387 -17.99 -12.55 12.78
N ALA A 388 -17.55 -13.76 12.43
CA ALA A 388 -17.57 -14.89 13.35
C ALA A 388 -16.20 -15.01 14.02
N VAL A 389 -16.12 -14.59 15.28
CA VAL A 389 -14.98 -14.85 16.16
C VAL A 389 -15.00 -16.34 16.51
N SER A 390 -14.12 -17.13 15.90
CA SER A 390 -13.90 -18.51 16.34
C SER A 390 -12.99 -18.51 17.58
N LYS A 391 -13.46 -19.12 18.67
CA LYS A 391 -12.73 -19.23 19.94
C LYS A 391 -11.85 -20.48 20.07
N ASP A 392 -11.76 -21.32 19.04
CA ASP A 392 -11.03 -22.58 19.14
C ASP A 392 -9.66 -22.54 18.46
N ARG A 393 -8.63 -22.28 19.28
CA ARG A 393 -7.23 -22.57 18.98
C ARG A 393 -7.01 -24.08 18.96
N LYS A 394 -7.05 -24.74 17.79
CA LYS A 394 -6.32 -25.99 17.56
C LYS A 394 -5.81 -26.07 16.11
N GLN A 395 -4.51 -26.36 16.01
CA GLN A 395 -3.72 -26.84 14.86
C GLN A 395 -4.41 -26.89 13.49
N ILE A 396 -3.88 -26.11 12.54
CA ILE A 396 -4.10 -26.28 11.10
C ILE A 396 -3.45 -27.62 10.68
N PRO A 397 -4.20 -28.63 10.22
CA PRO A 397 -3.59 -29.86 9.74
C PRO A 397 -2.95 -29.64 8.36
N LEU A 398 -1.79 -30.26 8.18
CA LEU A 398 -1.18 -30.54 6.88
C LEU A 398 -2.09 -31.46 6.05
N ASP A 399 -2.11 -31.23 4.74
CA ASP A 399 -2.90 -31.93 3.72
C ASP A 399 -3.29 -33.39 4.08
N PRO A 400 -4.57 -33.66 4.36
CA PRO A 400 -5.12 -35.01 4.28
C PRO A 400 -5.61 -35.32 2.85
N PRO A 401 -5.56 -36.58 2.38
CA PRO A 401 -6.21 -36.96 1.15
C PRO A 401 -7.73 -36.97 1.38
N PHE A 402 -8.45 -35.96 0.90
CA PHE A 402 -9.90 -35.91 1.09
C PHE A 402 -10.72 -36.40 -0.11
N SER A 403 -11.58 -37.34 0.28
CA SER A 403 -12.79 -37.85 -0.36
C SER A 403 -13.69 -36.77 -0.97
N LYS A 404 -14.29 -37.12 -2.10
CA LYS A 404 -15.40 -36.38 -2.75
C LYS A 404 -16.50 -36.07 -1.73
N GLY A 405 -16.75 -34.80 -1.39
CA GLY A 405 -17.96 -34.48 -0.62
C GLY A 405 -18.11 -33.09 0.00
N GLU A 406 -17.05 -32.33 0.30
CA GLU A 406 -17.25 -31.02 0.96
C GLU A 406 -17.45 -29.90 -0.07
N ALA A 407 -18.62 -29.26 0.00
CA ALA A 407 -18.99 -28.13 -0.83
C ALA A 407 -17.99 -26.98 -0.64
N SER A 408 -17.29 -26.64 -1.71
CA SER A 408 -16.44 -25.45 -1.83
C SER A 408 -17.19 -24.20 -1.39
N SER A 409 -16.57 -23.37 -0.55
CA SER A 409 -17.26 -22.28 0.14
C SER A 409 -16.57 -20.93 -0.10
N ILE A 410 -16.76 -20.35 -1.28
CA ILE A 410 -16.30 -18.98 -1.59
C ILE A 410 -17.34 -17.95 -1.15
N GLU A 411 -16.85 -16.80 -0.72
CA GLU A 411 -17.67 -15.61 -0.44
C GLU A 411 -17.55 -14.63 -1.61
N ILE A 412 -18.68 -14.09 -2.05
CA ILE A 412 -18.76 -13.22 -3.24
C ILE A 412 -19.36 -11.87 -2.86
N SER A 413 -18.54 -10.83 -2.91
CA SER A 413 -18.91 -9.46 -2.62
C SER A 413 -19.06 -8.64 -3.90
N GLY A 414 -20.24 -8.05 -4.11
CA GLY A 414 -20.56 -7.20 -5.26
C GLY A 414 -21.57 -7.82 -6.22
N PRO A 415 -21.65 -7.30 -7.45
CA PRO A 415 -20.77 -6.29 -8.05
C PRO A 415 -20.97 -4.87 -7.49
N PHE A 416 -19.89 -4.08 -7.48
CA PHE A 416 -19.91 -2.69 -7.08
C PHE A 416 -19.19 -1.81 -8.13
N PRO A 417 -19.53 -0.51 -8.26
CA PRO A 417 -18.70 0.43 -9.01
C PRO A 417 -17.28 0.44 -8.47
N ALA A 418 -16.27 0.52 -9.35
CA ALA A 418 -14.89 0.62 -8.92
C ALA A 418 -14.65 1.97 -8.20
N PRO A 419 -13.70 2.06 -7.26
CA PRO A 419 -13.35 3.27 -6.50
C PRO A 419 -13.09 4.54 -7.29
N MET A 420 -12.61 4.39 -8.53
CA MET A 420 -12.67 5.42 -9.57
C MET A 420 -13.66 4.96 -10.65
N PRO A 421 -14.97 5.29 -10.52
CA PRO A 421 -16.00 4.75 -11.40
C PRO A 421 -15.86 5.17 -12.85
N ARG A 422 -15.17 6.30 -13.10
CA ARG A 422 -14.81 6.78 -14.43
C ARG A 422 -13.32 7.09 -14.49
N ARG A 423 -12.63 6.51 -15.48
CA ARG A 423 -11.22 6.81 -15.77
C ARG A 423 -11.00 6.75 -17.28
N ALA A 424 -10.35 7.77 -17.85
CA ALA A 424 -10.10 7.87 -19.30
C ALA A 424 -11.35 7.61 -20.17
N GLY A 425 -12.51 8.13 -19.74
CA GLY A 425 -13.79 7.95 -20.45
C GLY A 425 -14.49 6.60 -20.25
N MET A 426 -13.91 5.68 -19.49
CA MET A 426 -14.46 4.34 -19.26
C MET A 426 -15.12 4.24 -17.89
N HIS A 427 -16.30 3.63 -17.85
CA HIS A 427 -16.99 3.19 -16.64
C HIS A 427 -16.37 1.90 -16.10
N ARG A 428 -16.14 1.81 -14.79
CA ARG A 428 -15.47 0.67 -14.15
C ARG A 428 -16.33 0.06 -13.04
N ALA A 429 -16.36 -1.26 -12.97
CA ALA A 429 -17.01 -2.03 -11.92
C ALA A 429 -16.14 -3.24 -11.51
N GLN A 430 -16.43 -3.83 -10.34
CA GLN A 430 -15.68 -4.97 -9.82
C GLN A 430 -16.52 -5.94 -8.99
N LEU A 431 -16.08 -7.20 -8.96
CA LEU A 431 -16.62 -8.31 -8.18
C LEU A 431 -15.46 -8.96 -7.41
N LEU A 432 -15.57 -9.05 -6.08
CA LEU A 432 -14.55 -9.61 -5.21
C LEU A 432 -14.98 -11.01 -4.75
N LEU A 433 -14.07 -11.97 -4.89
CA LEU A 433 -14.18 -13.33 -4.37
C LEU A 433 -13.18 -13.51 -3.24
N SER A 434 -13.58 -14.19 -2.17
CA SER A 434 -12.72 -14.52 -1.04
C SER A 434 -12.91 -15.95 -0.57
N SER A 435 -11.82 -16.58 -0.11
CA SER A 435 -11.84 -17.89 0.54
C SER A 435 -10.74 -17.99 1.59
N ARG A 436 -10.96 -18.76 2.65
CA ARG A 436 -9.89 -19.13 3.60
C ARG A 436 -8.91 -20.15 3.00
N GLU A 437 -9.34 -20.89 1.99
CA GLU A 437 -8.55 -21.93 1.34
C GLU A 437 -8.24 -21.58 -0.11
N ARG A 438 -6.94 -21.48 -0.42
CA ARG A 438 -6.45 -21.20 -1.77
C ARG A 438 -7.01 -22.19 -2.78
N ARG A 439 -7.00 -23.48 -2.45
CA ARG A 439 -7.44 -24.56 -3.35
C ARG A 439 -8.91 -24.41 -3.74
N GLN A 440 -9.79 -24.04 -2.80
CA GLN A 440 -11.21 -23.82 -3.08
C GLN A 440 -11.43 -22.62 -4.00
N LEU A 441 -10.72 -21.51 -3.76
CA LEU A 441 -10.81 -20.33 -4.63
C LEU A 441 -10.37 -20.67 -6.05
N HIS A 442 -9.24 -21.35 -6.21
CA HIS A 442 -8.75 -21.75 -7.52
C HIS A 442 -9.70 -22.75 -8.21
N ALA A 443 -10.25 -23.73 -7.50
CA ALA A 443 -11.22 -24.65 -8.07
C ALA A 443 -12.49 -23.93 -8.60
N ALA A 444 -12.99 -22.94 -7.86
CA ALA A 444 -14.11 -22.11 -8.30
C ALA A 444 -13.76 -21.27 -9.54
N LEU A 445 -12.56 -20.67 -9.58
CA LEU A 445 -12.08 -19.92 -10.73
C LEU A 445 -11.94 -20.83 -11.96
N ASP A 446 -11.24 -21.96 -11.84
CA ASP A 446 -10.99 -22.90 -12.93
C ASP A 446 -12.29 -23.44 -13.54
N SER A 447 -13.30 -23.69 -12.70
CA SER A 447 -14.63 -24.13 -13.16
C SER A 447 -15.44 -23.02 -13.82
N ALA A 448 -15.39 -21.79 -13.30
CA ALA A 448 -16.25 -20.70 -13.77
C ALA A 448 -15.66 -19.95 -14.98
N MET A 449 -14.33 -19.91 -15.14
CA MET A 449 -13.68 -19.09 -16.16
C MET A 449 -14.10 -19.41 -17.60
N PRO A 450 -14.19 -20.69 -18.03
CA PRO A 450 -14.65 -21.02 -19.38
C PRO A 450 -16.04 -20.44 -19.68
N ALA A 451 -17.00 -20.63 -18.76
CA ALA A 451 -18.34 -20.09 -18.89
C ALA A 451 -18.36 -18.56 -18.92
N ILE A 452 -17.52 -17.90 -18.12
CA ILE A 452 -17.40 -16.42 -18.11
C ILE A 452 -16.84 -15.89 -19.43
N HIS A 453 -15.88 -16.59 -20.05
CA HIS A 453 -15.34 -16.22 -21.37
C HIS A 453 -16.39 -16.32 -22.48
N GLU A 454 -17.36 -17.23 -22.35
CA GLU A 454 -18.43 -17.45 -23.34
C GLU A 454 -19.61 -16.48 -23.21
N LEU A 455 -19.71 -15.73 -22.10
CA LEU A 455 -20.79 -14.77 -21.88
C LEU A 455 -20.89 -13.72 -23.01
N PRO A 456 -22.08 -13.46 -23.57
CA PRO A 456 -22.27 -12.39 -24.55
C PRO A 456 -21.84 -11.01 -24.04
N GLU A 457 -22.01 -10.76 -22.74
CA GLU A 457 -21.60 -9.53 -22.07
C GLU A 457 -20.08 -9.36 -22.01
N ALA A 458 -19.31 -10.46 -21.99
CA ALA A 458 -17.85 -10.43 -21.95
C ALA A 458 -17.25 -9.73 -23.18
N ARG A 459 -17.95 -9.77 -24.33
CA ARG A 459 -17.54 -9.11 -25.57
C ARG A 459 -17.82 -7.60 -25.56
N LYS A 460 -18.66 -7.11 -24.64
CA LYS A 460 -19.09 -5.70 -24.54
C LYS A 460 -18.23 -4.89 -23.58
N VAL A 461 -17.32 -5.55 -22.86
CA VAL A 461 -16.50 -4.93 -21.81
C VAL A 461 -15.05 -5.37 -21.99
N ARG A 462 -14.11 -4.54 -21.53
CA ARG A 462 -12.75 -4.99 -21.25
C ARG A 462 -12.72 -5.48 -19.81
N TRP A 463 -12.32 -6.72 -19.59
CA TRP A 463 -12.30 -7.30 -18.23
C TRP A 463 -10.97 -7.99 -17.92
N SER A 464 -10.71 -8.17 -16.63
CA SER A 464 -9.50 -8.83 -16.13
C SER A 464 -9.77 -9.50 -14.79
N LEU A 465 -9.13 -10.65 -14.56
CA LEU A 465 -9.06 -11.32 -13.26
C LEU A 465 -7.72 -11.00 -12.59
N ASP A 466 -7.74 -10.61 -11.32
CA ASP A 466 -6.56 -10.46 -10.46
C ASP A 466 -6.62 -11.44 -9.30
N VAL A 467 -5.75 -12.43 -9.29
CA VAL A 467 -5.59 -13.34 -8.15
C VAL A 467 -4.57 -12.74 -7.20
N ASP A 468 -4.87 -12.74 -5.90
CA ASP A 468 -4.09 -12.07 -4.87
C ASP A 468 -3.84 -10.58 -5.22
N PRO A 469 -4.91 -9.77 -5.34
CA PRO A 469 -4.79 -8.34 -5.63
C PRO A 469 -4.02 -7.60 -4.52
N MET A 470 -3.07 -6.75 -4.94
CA MET A 470 -2.32 -5.84 -4.04
C MET A 470 -3.12 -4.59 -3.65
N ASP A 471 -4.25 -4.38 -4.31
CA ASP A 471 -5.16 -3.27 -4.10
C ASP A 471 -6.58 -3.69 -4.54
N LEU A 472 -7.60 -3.36 -3.74
CA LEU A 472 -9.00 -3.58 -4.08
C LEU A 472 -9.60 -2.40 -4.87
N TYR A 473 -8.81 -1.37 -5.17
CA TYR A 473 -9.25 -0.08 -5.69
C TYR A 473 -8.78 0.23 -7.14
#